data_AF-A0A8R2JX34-F1
#
_entry.id   AF-A0A8R2JX34-F1
#
_cell.length_a   1.000
_cell.length_b   1.000
_cell.length_c   1.000
_cell.angle_alpha   90.00
_cell.angle_beta   90.00
_cell.angle_gamma   90.00
#
_symmetry.space_group_name_H-M   'P 1'
#
loop_
_entity.id
_entity.type
_entity.pdbx_description
1 polymer ?
#
loop_
_entity_poly.entity_id
_entity_poly.type
_entity_poly.pdbx_seq_one_letter_code
_entity_poly.pdbx_strand_id
1 'polypeptide(L)'
;MAKRAPNFTQSEIEWLLHYVDKNKNVLECKKSDVNTYGMKIKTWKRIEEEFNASSNGEHRSTQVLRKKWENVKKRAKEKAAEEKHEIITTGGGRASSTKFSDEEKRVIEIIGEEQVSGSRFEFDCDN
;
A
#
# COMPACT_ATOMS: atom_id res chain seq x y z
N MET A 1 5.81 -13.78 27.34
CA MET A 1 4.75 -12.84 26.94
C MET A 1 5.18 -12.13 25.67
N ALA A 2 4.53 -12.39 24.53
CA ALA A 2 4.85 -11.67 23.30
C ALA A 2 4.34 -10.22 23.43
N LYS A 3 5.26 -9.26 23.56
CA LYS A 3 4.92 -7.84 23.45
C LYS A 3 4.39 -7.63 22.04
N ARG A 4 3.08 -7.44 21.90
CA ARG A 4 2.49 -7.06 20.62
C ARG A 4 3.13 -5.75 20.20
N ALA A 5 3.64 -5.70 18.97
CA ALA A 5 4.10 -4.44 18.42
C ALA A 5 2.91 -3.45 18.50
N PRO A 6 3.10 -2.26 19.08
CA PRO A 6 2.15 -1.16 18.98
C PRO A 6 1.59 -1.03 17.55
N ASN A 7 0.30 -0.72 17.46
CA ASN A 7 -0.34 -0.51 16.16
C ASN A 7 0.29 0.70 15.47
N PHE A 8 0.31 0.70 14.14
CA PHE A 8 0.60 1.92 13.39
C PHE A 8 -0.46 2.97 13.69
N THR A 9 -0.04 4.13 14.18
CA THR A 9 -0.87 5.32 14.31
C THR A 9 -1.18 5.90 12.93
N GLN A 10 -2.21 6.73 12.83
CA GLN A 10 -2.59 7.37 11.58
C GLN A 10 -1.44 8.21 10.99
N SER A 11 -0.75 8.98 11.83
CA SER A 11 0.40 9.79 11.43
C SER A 11 1.55 8.94 10.87
N GLU A 12 1.83 7.77 11.47
CA GLU A 12 2.83 6.84 10.94
C GLU A 12 2.44 6.30 9.56
N ILE A 13 1.16 6.01 9.35
CA ILE A 13 0.67 5.57 8.04
C ILE A 13 0.85 6.71 7.02
N GLU A 14 0.48 7.94 7.37
CA GLU A 14 0.65 9.10 6.49
C GLU A 14 2.11 9.36 6.10
N TRP A 15 3.03 9.23 7.06
CA TRP A 15 4.47 9.34 6.78
C TRP A 15 4.93 8.23 5.84
N LEU A 16 4.55 6.99 6.09
CA LEU A 16 4.87 5.87 5.21
C LEU A 16 4.39 6.15 3.77
N LEU A 17 3.14 6.62 3.61
CA LEU A 17 2.58 6.99 2.31
C LEU A 17 3.35 8.12 1.65
N HIS A 18 3.70 9.17 2.40
CA HIS A 18 4.47 10.29 1.89
C HIS A 18 5.83 9.86 1.34
N TYR A 19 6.57 9.04 2.11
CA TYR A 19 7.87 8.56 1.67
C TYR A 19 7.77 7.60 0.48
N VAL A 20 6.74 6.76 0.44
CA VAL A 20 6.49 5.87 -0.69
C VAL A 20 6.11 6.64 -1.95
N ASP A 21 5.25 7.66 -1.84
CA ASP A 21 4.89 8.54 -2.97
C ASP A 21 6.11 9.25 -3.55
N LYS A 22 6.94 9.84 -2.68
CA LYS A 22 8.19 10.51 -3.07
C LYS A 22 9.14 9.58 -3.82
N ASN A 23 9.12 8.29 -3.49
CA ASN A 23 9.98 7.28 -4.11
C ASN A 23 9.24 6.34 -5.08
N LYS A 24 7.99 6.66 -5.46
CA LYS A 24 7.17 5.77 -6.30
C LYS A 24 7.82 5.50 -7.64
N ASN A 25 8.58 6.45 -8.18
CA ASN A 25 9.29 6.28 -9.44
C ASN A 25 10.27 5.08 -9.42
N VAL A 26 10.88 4.81 -8.26
CA VAL A 26 11.79 3.67 -8.06
C VAL A 26 11.01 2.42 -7.62
N LEU A 27 10.03 2.57 -6.73
CA LEU A 27 9.27 1.45 -6.17
C LEU A 27 8.31 0.81 -7.19
N GLU A 28 7.61 1.63 -7.95
CA GLU A 28 6.63 1.27 -9.00
C GLU A 28 7.30 1.17 -10.39
N CYS A 29 8.63 1.29 -10.48
CA CYS A 29 9.32 1.08 -11.74
C CYS A 29 9.05 -0.36 -12.23
N LYS A 30 8.37 -0.48 -13.39
CA LYS A 30 8.07 -1.76 -14.06
C LYS A 30 9.33 -2.47 -14.60
N LYS A 31 10.47 -1.78 -14.66
CA LYS A 31 11.74 -2.34 -15.13
C LYS A 31 12.35 -3.26 -14.08
N SER A 32 12.29 -4.57 -14.31
CA SER A 32 12.87 -5.62 -13.46
C SER A 32 14.36 -5.85 -13.73
N ASP A 33 15.15 -4.80 -13.86
CA ASP A 33 16.61 -4.94 -13.92
C ASP A 33 17.14 -5.30 -12.52
N VAL A 34 18.21 -6.11 -12.43
CA VAL A 34 18.92 -6.43 -11.17
C VAL A 34 19.28 -5.16 -10.39
N ASN A 35 19.58 -4.08 -11.12
CA ASN A 35 19.85 -2.77 -10.54
C ASN A 35 18.63 -2.17 -9.82
N THR A 36 17.42 -2.37 -10.35
CA THR A 36 16.17 -1.89 -9.75
C THR A 36 15.87 -2.58 -8.43
N TYR A 37 16.17 -3.87 -8.29
CA TYR A 37 16.00 -4.58 -7.01
C TYR A 37 16.87 -3.96 -5.90
N GLY A 38 18.14 -3.71 -6.19
CA GLY A 38 19.06 -3.03 -5.29
C GLY A 38 18.61 -1.61 -4.94
N MET A 39 18.09 -0.86 -5.93
CA MET A 39 17.52 0.46 -5.71
C MET A 39 16.30 0.41 -4.79
N LYS A 40 15.35 -0.52 -5.01
CA LYS A 40 14.17 -0.69 -4.15
C LYS A 40 14.59 -0.96 -2.70
N ILE A 41 15.57 -1.84 -2.47
CA ILE A 41 16.09 -2.10 -1.10
C ILE A 41 16.68 -0.83 -0.49
N LYS A 42 17.54 -0.12 -1.21
CA LYS A 42 18.15 1.13 -0.73
C LYS A 42 17.10 2.20 -0.43
N THR A 43 16.10 2.34 -1.30
CA THR A 43 14.96 3.24 -1.09
C THR A 43 14.24 2.87 0.20
N TRP A 44 13.87 1.61 0.38
CA TRP A 44 13.18 1.17 1.58
C TRP A 44 14.00 1.39 2.87
N LYS A 45 15.32 1.19 2.81
CA LYS A 45 16.21 1.49 3.92
C LYS A 45 16.23 2.99 4.26
N ARG A 46 16.26 3.86 3.24
CA ARG A 46 16.12 5.31 3.44
C ARG A 46 14.79 5.67 4.08
N ILE A 47 13.69 5.05 3.63
CA ILE A 47 12.36 5.26 4.23
C ILE A 47 12.37 4.85 5.70
N GLU A 48 12.98 3.71 6.04
CA GLU A 48 13.16 3.30 7.44
C GLU A 48 13.94 4.35 8.24
N GLU A 49 15.05 4.85 7.72
CA GLU A 49 15.88 5.85 8.40
C GLU A 49 15.11 7.17 8.62
N GLU A 50 14.43 7.69 7.58
CA GLU A 50 13.63 8.92 7.69
C GLU A 50 12.42 8.74 8.61
N PHE A 51 11.78 7.57 8.55
CA PHE A 51 10.66 7.22 9.40
C PHE A 51 11.08 7.12 10.87
N ASN A 52 12.19 6.43 11.15
CA ASN A 52 12.71 6.30 12.51
C ASN A 52 13.23 7.63 13.06
N ALA A 53 13.77 8.50 12.19
CA ALA A 53 14.17 9.86 12.58
C ALA A 53 12.95 10.74 12.92
N SER A 54 11.81 10.51 12.27
CA SER A 54 10.56 11.24 12.52
C SER A 54 9.74 10.61 13.67
N SER A 55 9.90 9.31 13.91
CA SER A 55 9.22 8.56 14.97
C SER A 55 9.89 8.81 16.31
N ASN A 56 9.20 9.52 17.20
CA ASN A 56 9.75 9.94 18.49
C ASN A 56 9.76 8.84 19.57
N GLY A 57 9.79 7.56 19.20
CA GLY A 57 9.81 6.49 20.20
C GLY A 57 9.80 5.05 19.69
N GLU A 58 9.41 4.79 18.44
CA GLU A 58 9.33 3.42 17.93
C GLU A 58 10.09 3.22 16.63
N HIS A 59 11.10 2.37 16.71
CA HIS A 59 11.84 1.93 15.54
C HIS A 59 11.02 0.87 14.79
N ARG A 60 10.60 1.20 13.57
CA ARG A 60 9.94 0.25 12.66
C ARG A 60 10.97 -0.17 11.63
N SER A 61 11.30 -1.46 11.60
CA SER A 61 12.20 -1.99 10.58
C SER A 61 11.53 -1.95 9.20
N THR A 62 12.36 -1.83 8.17
CA THR A 62 12.02 -1.86 6.75
C THR A 62 11.04 -2.98 6.43
N GLN A 63 11.23 -4.17 7.01
CA GLN A 63 10.32 -5.30 6.79
C GLN A 63 8.89 -5.02 7.28
N VAL A 64 8.76 -4.34 8.42
CA VAL A 64 7.45 -3.97 9.00
C VAL A 64 6.80 -2.88 8.15
N LEU A 65 7.55 -1.87 7.74
CA LEU A 65 7.07 -0.79 6.85
C LEU A 65 6.60 -1.35 5.50
N ARG A 66 7.39 -2.23 4.89
CA ARG A 66 7.02 -2.93 3.65
C ARG A 66 5.76 -3.74 3.83
N LYS A 67 5.69 -4.58 4.87
CA LYS A 67 4.51 -5.40 5.14
C LYS A 67 3.26 -4.56 5.37
N LYS A 68 3.38 -3.43 6.07
CA LYS A 68 2.27 -2.49 6.28
C LYS A 68 1.83 -1.88 4.95
N TRP A 69 2.75 -1.39 4.13
CA TRP A 69 2.46 -0.86 2.79
C TRP A 69 1.77 -1.90 1.90
N GLU A 70 2.26 -3.14 1.87
CA GLU A 70 1.63 -4.21 1.08
C GLU A 70 0.22 -4.55 1.57
N ASN A 71 -0.01 -4.53 2.88
CA ASN A 71 -1.34 -4.74 3.45
C ASN A 71 -2.32 -3.61 3.04
N VAL A 72 -1.90 -2.35 3.16
CA VAL A 72 -2.72 -1.20 2.74
C VAL A 72 -2.98 -1.24 1.24
N LYS A 73 -1.96 -1.56 0.43
CA LYS A 73 -2.09 -1.75 -1.02
C LYS A 73 -3.09 -2.86 -1.35
N LYS A 74 -3.01 -4.01 -0.68
CA LYS A 74 -3.93 -5.13 -0.88
C LYS A 74 -5.37 -4.69 -0.57
N ARG A 75 -5.61 -4.10 0.61
CA ARG A 75 -6.95 -3.64 1.03
C ARG A 75 -7.54 -2.61 0.06
N ALA A 76 -6.74 -1.65 -0.36
CA ALA A 76 -7.17 -0.62 -1.30
C ALA A 76 -7.59 -1.23 -2.65
N LYS A 77 -6.85 -2.24 -3.12
CA LYS A 77 -7.19 -2.98 -4.35
C LYS A 77 -8.42 -3.86 -4.20
N GLU A 78 -8.55 -4.58 -3.08
CA GLU A 78 -9.73 -5.40 -2.77
C GLU A 78 -11.00 -4.54 -2.78
N LYS A 79 -10.99 -3.40 -2.09
CA LYS A 79 -12.13 -2.46 -2.08
C LYS A 79 -12.45 -1.89 -3.45
N ALA A 80 -11.43 -1.51 -4.22
CA ALA A 80 -11.63 -0.97 -5.56
C ALA A 80 -12.18 -2.04 -6.53
N ALA A 81 -11.75 -3.30 -6.38
CA ALA A 81 -12.27 -4.41 -7.16
C ALA A 81 -13.72 -4.75 -6.77
N GLU A 82 -14.03 -4.76 -5.47
CA GLU A 82 -15.39 -4.98 -4.94
C GLU A 82 -16.35 -3.90 -5.46
N GLU A 83 -15.96 -2.63 -5.39
CA GLU A 83 -16.75 -1.51 -5.91
C GLU A 83 -17.03 -1.66 -7.42
N LYS A 84 -16.03 -2.04 -8.22
CA LYS A 84 -16.24 -2.29 -9.66
C LYS A 84 -17.16 -3.49 -9.90
N HIS A 85 -17.04 -4.56 -9.11
CA HIS A 85 -17.88 -5.76 -9.26
C HIS A 85 -19.35 -5.48 -8.92
N GLU A 86 -19.62 -4.67 -7.90
CA GLU A 86 -20.97 -4.21 -7.55
C GLU A 86 -21.56 -3.37 -8.70
N ILE A 87 -20.80 -2.40 -9.23
CA ILE A 87 -21.24 -1.53 -10.34
C ILE A 87 -21.61 -2.35 -11.59
N ILE A 88 -20.86 -3.41 -11.90
CA ILE A 88 -21.08 -4.24 -13.10
C ILE A 88 -22.30 -5.17 -12.92
N THR A 89 -22.46 -5.75 -11.73
CA THR A 89 -23.53 -6.74 -11.46
C THR A 89 -24.91 -6.09 -11.32
N THR A 90 -25.01 -4.91 -10.73
CA THR A 90 -26.28 -4.18 -10.60
C THR A 90 -26.39 -3.13 -11.70
N GLY A 91 -26.89 -3.51 -12.87
CA GLY A 91 -27.01 -2.66 -14.07
C GLY A 91 -27.39 -1.19 -13.80
N GLY A 92 -26.38 -0.34 -13.60
CA GLY A 92 -26.51 1.11 -13.43
C GLY A 92 -27.07 1.64 -12.10
N GLY A 93 -27.11 0.85 -11.02
CA GLY A 93 -27.69 1.26 -9.73
C GLY A 93 -26.67 1.77 -8.70
N ARG A 94 -26.65 3.09 -8.45
CA ARG A 94 -25.93 3.85 -7.38
C ARG A 94 -24.80 3.11 -6.64
N ALA A 95 -23.57 3.45 -7.04
CA ALA A 95 -22.33 3.06 -6.38
C ALA A 95 -22.47 3.03 -4.85
N SER A 96 -22.34 1.82 -4.29
CA SER A 96 -22.04 1.59 -2.89
C SER A 96 -20.99 2.62 -2.48
N SER A 97 -21.30 3.46 -1.50
CA SER A 97 -20.36 4.46 -1.00
C SER A 97 -19.25 3.75 -0.23
N THR A 98 -18.37 3.04 -0.93
CA THR A 98 -17.22 2.38 -0.36
C THR A 98 -16.36 3.48 0.24
N LYS A 99 -16.43 3.63 1.57
CA LYS A 99 -15.63 4.61 2.28
C LYS A 99 -14.19 4.12 2.24
N PHE A 100 -13.47 4.48 1.19
CA PHE A 100 -12.01 4.42 1.18
C PHE A 100 -11.52 5.40 2.24
N SER A 101 -10.72 4.91 3.18
CA SER A 101 -9.99 5.76 4.12
C SER A 101 -9.00 6.62 3.33
N ASP A 102 -8.62 7.76 3.88
CA ASP A 102 -7.66 8.69 3.25
C ASP A 102 -6.34 7.99 2.88
N GLU A 103 -5.90 7.03 3.71
CA GLU A 103 -4.72 6.21 3.43
C GLU A 103 -4.88 5.36 2.16
N GLU A 104 -6.04 4.73 1.97
CA GLU A 104 -6.33 3.82 0.86
C GLU A 104 -6.44 4.59 -0.46
N LYS A 105 -7.11 5.76 -0.44
CA LYS A 105 -7.21 6.65 -1.60
C LYS A 105 -5.83 7.10 -2.07
N ARG A 106 -4.97 7.51 -1.14
CA ARG A 106 -3.59 7.88 -1.47
C ARG A 106 -2.82 6.71 -2.06
N VAL A 107 -3.00 5.49 -1.55
CA VAL A 107 -2.31 4.32 -2.12
C VAL A 107 -2.73 4.08 -3.56
N ILE A 108 -4.03 4.15 -3.86
CA ILE A 108 -4.56 4.01 -5.21
C ILE A 108 -3.98 5.07 -6.14
N GLU A 109 -3.86 6.33 -5.68
CA GLU A 109 -3.24 7.41 -6.43
C GLU A 109 -1.73 7.19 -6.67
N ILE A 110 -1.01 6.69 -5.66
CA ILE A 110 0.43 6.41 -5.74
C ILE A 110 0.75 5.31 -6.74
N ILE A 111 -0.03 4.22 -6.73
CA ILE A 111 0.20 3.06 -7.61
C ILE A 111 -0.47 3.19 -8.98
N GLY A 112 -1.45 4.10 -9.07
CA GLY A 112 -2.28 4.30 -10.25
C GLY A 112 -3.42 3.28 -10.37
N GLU A 113 -4.57 3.76 -10.88
CA GLU A 113 -5.75 2.93 -11.10
C GLU A 113 -5.47 1.73 -12.04
N GLU A 114 -4.52 1.88 -12.98
CA GLU A 114 -4.12 0.80 -13.89
C GLU A 114 -3.63 -0.45 -13.14
N GLN A 115 -2.82 -0.28 -12.09
CA GLN A 115 -2.32 -1.38 -11.27
C GLN A 115 -3.39 -1.94 -10.31
N VAL A 116 -4.37 -1.12 -9.97
CA VAL A 116 -5.52 -1.52 -9.14
C VAL A 116 -6.50 -2.37 -9.93
N SER A 117 -6.87 -1.92 -11.12
CA SER A 117 -7.83 -2.59 -12.01
C SER A 117 -7.22 -3.80 -12.73
N GLY A 118 -5.90 -3.79 -13.00
CA GLY A 118 -5.21 -4.87 -13.71
C GLY A 118 -4.82 -6.07 -12.85
N SER A 119 -4.87 -5.93 -11.52
CA SER A 119 -4.73 -7.07 -10.63
C SER A 119 -6.10 -7.63 -10.33
N ARG A 120 -6.57 -8.49 -11.22
CA ARG A 120 -7.42 -9.60 -10.80
C ARG A 120 -6.64 -10.30 -9.70
N PHE A 121 -6.93 -9.96 -8.44
CA PHE A 121 -6.63 -10.86 -7.34
C PHE A 121 -7.41 -12.11 -7.73
N GLU A 122 -6.73 -13.07 -8.37
CA GLU A 122 -7.19 -14.44 -8.35
C GLU A 122 -7.22 -14.75 -6.85
N PHE A 123 -8.41 -14.65 -6.28
CA PHE A 123 -8.74 -15.43 -5.12
C PHE A 123 -8.52 -16.87 -5.56
N ASP A 124 -7.32 -17.39 -5.32
CA ASP A 124 -7.13 -18.81 -5.05
C ASP A 124 -7.93 -19.12 -3.78
N CYS A 125 -9.25 -19.16 -3.94
CA CYS A 125 -10.08 -20.01 -3.11
C CYS A 125 -10.09 -21.35 -3.85
N ASP A 126 -8.97 -22.07 -3.75
CA ASP A 126 -8.94 -23.50 -4.03
C ASP A 126 -9.71 -24.22 -2.92
N ASN A 127 -10.77 -24.90 -3.40
CA ASN A 127 -11.44 -26.08 -2.85
C ASN A 127 -12.47 -25.93 -1.71
#